data_AF-A0A2S2QJX1-F1
#
_entry.id   AF-A0A2S2QJX1-F1
#
_cell.length_a   1.000
_cell.length_b   1.000
_cell.length_c   1.000
_cell.angle_alpha   90.00
_cell.angle_beta   90.00
_cell.angle_gamma   90.00
#
_symmetry.space_group_name_H-M   'P 1'
#
loop_
_entity.id
_entity.type
_entity.pdbx_description
1 polymer ?
#
loop_
_entity_poly.entity_id
_entity_poly.type
_entity_poly.pdbx_seq_one_letter_code
_entity_poly.pdbx_strand_id
1 'polypeptide(L)'
;MYVSVHDAGAFYRFDRNRRKFVFDRQEVRKGFLQKPKFPEVVHLTDEGNHPVLFAAKGSHGLWTAPGKHKYVRIPRLYDDSGYGSPWRTWLKVEVLKASGKQPPWMQYYGKWGNPHSKCHPLSKMGLQICQFTDGPTGIPMKPHDFQCRNATG
;
A
#
# COMPACT_ATOMS: atom_id res chain seq x y z
N MET A 1 10.36 4.71 3.26
CA MET A 1 9.02 4.13 3.56
C MET A 1 8.28 3.95 2.24
N TYR A 2 7.43 2.94 2.12
CA TYR A 2 6.59 2.71 0.93
C TYR A 2 5.12 2.55 1.33
N VAL A 3 4.20 3.13 0.58
CA VAL A 3 2.75 2.89 0.70
C VAL A 3 2.20 2.41 -0.64
N SER A 4 1.22 1.50 -0.59
CA SER A 4 0.58 0.93 -1.78
C SER A 4 -0.88 1.31 -1.83
N VAL A 5 -1.35 1.69 -3.02
CA VAL A 5 -2.74 1.98 -3.33
C VAL A 5 -3.07 1.34 -4.67
N HIS A 6 -3.85 0.28 -4.66
CA HIS A 6 -4.22 -0.45 -5.88
C HIS A 6 -2.99 -0.85 -6.70
N ASP A 7 -2.98 -0.57 -8.00
CA ASP A 7 -1.83 -0.83 -8.88
C ASP A 7 -0.82 0.31 -8.88
N ALA A 8 -0.80 1.13 -7.83
CA ALA A 8 0.17 2.20 -7.64
C ALA A 8 0.74 2.19 -6.21
N GLY A 9 1.77 2.99 -6.01
CA GLY A 9 2.29 3.29 -4.69
C GLY A 9 3.29 4.43 -4.72
N ALA A 10 3.78 4.76 -3.53
CA ALA A 10 4.69 5.88 -3.35
C ALA A 10 5.81 5.53 -2.37
N PHE A 11 7.01 5.93 -2.76
CA PHE A 11 8.18 5.94 -1.93
C PHE A 11 8.28 7.30 -1.24
N TYR A 12 8.62 7.26 0.05
CA TYR A 12 8.90 8.42 0.86
C TYR A 12 10.28 8.29 1.48
N ARG A 13 11.03 9.39 1.44
CA ARG A 13 12.35 9.51 2.05
C ARG A 13 12.23 10.24 3.39
N PHE A 14 13.00 9.79 4.37
CA PHE A 14 13.03 10.46 5.67
C PHE A 14 13.91 11.72 5.59
N ASP A 15 13.31 12.88 5.85
CA ASP A 15 14.00 14.15 6.06
C ASP A 15 14.36 14.27 7.55
N ARG A 16 15.65 14.15 7.86
CA ARG A 16 16.17 14.22 9.23
C ARG A 16 15.99 15.60 9.86
N ASN A 17 16.07 16.67 9.08
CA ASN A 17 15.98 18.04 9.58
C ASN A 17 14.54 18.37 9.99
N ARG A 18 13.58 17.96 9.16
CA ARG A 18 12.14 18.18 9.42
C ARG A 18 11.52 17.08 10.28
N ARG A 19 12.25 16.00 10.55
CA ARG A 19 11.77 14.77 11.21
C ARG A 19 10.46 14.27 10.62
N LYS A 20 10.39 14.18 9.29
CA LYS A 20 9.19 13.73 8.56
C LYS A 20 9.58 12.88 7.37
N PHE A 21 8.69 12.00 6.94
CA PHE A 21 8.81 11.36 5.63
C PHE A 21 8.21 12.28 4.57
N VAL A 22 8.98 12.54 3.52
CA VAL A 22 8.58 13.40 2.40
C VAL A 22 8.47 12.54 1.15
N PHE A 23 7.45 12.81 0.34
CA PHE A 23 7.24 12.14 -0.94
C PHE A 23 8.50 12.24 -1.81
N ASP A 24 8.90 11.12 -2.38
CA ASP A 24 10.10 11.01 -3.23
C ASP A 24 9.69 10.69 -4.67
N ARG A 25 9.02 9.55 -4.86
CA ARG A 25 8.56 9.11 -6.18
C ARG A 25 7.36 8.19 -6.08
N GLN A 26 6.58 8.15 -7.16
CA GLN A 26 5.50 7.18 -7.33
C GLN A 26 5.92 6.01 -8.21
N GLU A 27 5.31 4.86 -7.98
CA GLU A 27 5.35 3.68 -8.84
C GLU A 27 3.93 3.40 -9.34
N VAL A 28 3.76 3.19 -10.65
CA VAL A 28 2.50 2.76 -11.26
C VAL A 28 2.77 1.44 -11.96
N ARG A 29 2.14 0.37 -11.47
CA ARG A 29 2.38 -1.01 -11.89
C ARG A 29 1.48 -1.42 -13.06
N LYS A 30 0.25 -0.90 -13.12
CA LYS A 30 -0.70 -1.18 -14.21
C LYS A 30 -1.63 0.01 -14.49
N GLY A 31 -1.96 0.18 -15.77
CA GLY A 31 -3.05 1.04 -16.24
C GLY A 31 -2.74 2.53 -16.27
N PHE A 32 -2.84 3.16 -17.45
CA PHE A 32 -2.65 4.60 -17.65
C PHE A 32 -3.61 5.48 -16.83
N LEU A 33 -4.75 4.92 -16.42
CA LEU A 33 -5.79 5.60 -15.65
C LEU A 33 -5.46 5.72 -14.16
N GLN A 34 -4.51 4.95 -13.63
CA GLN A 34 -4.15 4.97 -12.20
C GLN A 34 -3.01 5.96 -11.95
N LYS A 35 -3.39 7.20 -11.61
CA LYS A 35 -2.47 8.28 -11.23
C LYS A 35 -2.93 8.92 -9.92
N PRO A 36 -2.82 8.19 -8.79
CA PRO A 36 -3.12 8.76 -7.49
C PRO A 36 -2.25 9.97 -7.20
N LYS A 37 -2.81 10.96 -6.49
CA LYS A 37 -2.03 12.05 -5.91
C LYS A 37 -1.75 11.71 -4.46
N PHE A 38 -0.52 11.28 -4.19
CA PHE A 38 -0.08 10.99 -2.83
C PHE A 38 0.14 12.28 -2.03
N PRO A 39 -0.21 12.30 -0.73
CA PRO A 39 0.15 13.41 0.15
C PRO A 39 1.67 13.61 0.22
N GLU A 40 2.12 14.86 0.34
CA GLU A 40 3.56 15.17 0.27
C GLU A 40 4.35 14.74 1.52
N VAL A 41 3.66 14.59 2.65
CA VAL A 41 4.29 14.35 3.95
C VAL A 41 3.53 13.29 4.72
N VAL A 42 4.26 12.57 5.56
CA VAL A 42 3.71 11.62 6.52
C VAL A 42 3.91 12.15 7.92
N HIS A 43 2.81 12.19 8.67
CA HIS A 43 2.85 12.57 10.07
C HIS A 43 3.45 11.46 10.91
N LEU A 44 4.18 11.84 11.95
CA LEU A 44 4.69 10.92 12.95
C LEU A 44 3.89 11.09 14.24
N THR A 45 3.80 10.02 15.04
CA THR A 45 3.32 10.10 16.41
C THR A 45 4.30 10.90 17.27
N ASP A 46 3.78 11.65 18.24
CA ASP A 46 4.60 12.39 19.20
C ASP A 46 5.44 11.43 20.07
N GLU A 47 4.84 10.29 20.42
CA GLU A 47 5.52 9.18 21.10
C GLU A 47 6.24 8.29 20.07
N GLY A 48 7.56 8.16 20.18
CA GLY A 48 8.34 7.18 19.42
C GLY A 48 8.55 7.47 17.92
N ASN A 49 8.05 8.60 17.41
CA ASN A 49 8.23 9.03 16.01
C ASN A 49 7.76 7.98 14.98
N HIS A 50 6.65 7.29 15.25
CA HIS A 50 6.12 6.26 14.36
C HIS A 50 5.26 6.86 13.24
N PRO A 51 5.39 6.41 11.98
CA PRO A 51 4.55 6.89 10.89
C PRO A 51 3.07 6.60 11.11
N VAL A 52 2.22 7.61 10.89
CA VAL A 52 0.76 7.48 10.92
C VAL A 52 0.26 7.27 9.50
N LEU A 53 -0.44 6.16 9.29
CA LEU A 53 -1.00 5.75 8.00
C LEU A 53 -2.50 5.45 8.14
N PHE A 54 -3.23 5.60 7.05
CA PHE A 54 -4.69 5.51 6.99
C PHE A 54 -5.09 4.44 5.99
N ALA A 55 -5.77 3.40 6.46
CA ALA A 55 -6.36 2.38 5.60
C ALA A 55 -7.66 2.91 4.97
N ALA A 56 -7.86 2.65 3.69
CA ALA A 56 -9.08 3.00 2.98
C ALA A 56 -10.27 2.16 3.48
N LYS A 57 -11.46 2.77 3.53
CA LYS A 57 -12.70 2.13 3.94
C LYS A 57 -13.19 1.17 2.86
N GLY A 58 -12.91 -0.12 3.04
CA GLY A 58 -13.42 -1.19 2.17
C GLY A 58 -12.61 -1.40 0.88
N SER A 59 -11.58 -0.60 0.63
CA SER A 59 -10.56 -0.85 -0.39
C SER A 59 -9.25 -1.29 0.27
N HIS A 60 -8.26 -1.72 -0.51
CA HIS A 60 -6.93 -2.07 0.00
C HIS A 60 -5.90 -0.91 -0.12
N GLY A 61 -6.37 0.33 -0.28
CA GLY A 61 -5.52 1.50 -0.34
C GLY A 61 -4.93 1.87 1.02
N LEU A 62 -3.64 2.21 1.05
CA LEU A 62 -2.97 2.77 2.23
C LEU A 62 -2.46 4.19 1.94
N TRP A 63 -2.91 5.15 2.73
CA TRP A 63 -2.65 6.57 2.54
C TRP A 63 -1.88 7.17 3.70
N THR A 64 -1.18 8.27 3.46
CA THR A 64 -0.35 8.99 4.44
C THR A 64 -1.07 10.19 5.09
N ALA A 65 -2.30 10.46 4.65
CA ALA A 65 -3.17 11.48 5.21
C ALA A 65 -4.62 10.93 5.21
N PRO A 66 -5.48 11.41 6.11
CA PRO A 66 -6.89 11.07 6.11
C PRO A 66 -7.62 11.80 4.99
N GLY A 67 -8.85 11.36 4.68
CA GLY A 67 -9.78 12.05 3.80
C GLY A 67 -10.10 11.26 2.54
N LYS A 68 -10.47 12.00 1.49
CA LYS A 68 -10.94 11.43 0.22
C LYS A 68 -9.85 11.49 -0.84
N HIS A 69 -9.45 10.33 -1.34
CA HIS A 69 -8.31 10.19 -2.23
C HIS A 69 -8.72 9.62 -3.58
N LYS A 70 -8.39 10.34 -4.66
CA LYS A 70 -8.62 9.85 -6.01
C LYS A 70 -7.44 8.98 -6.43
N TYR A 71 -7.71 7.71 -6.74
CA TYR A 71 -6.67 6.76 -7.18
C TYR A 71 -6.75 6.39 -8.66
N VAL A 72 -7.91 6.58 -9.28
CA VAL A 72 -8.11 6.36 -10.72
C VAL A 72 -8.71 7.59 -11.39
N ARG A 73 -8.45 7.78 -12.69
CA ARG A 73 -9.03 8.84 -13.52
C ARG A 73 -10.49 8.59 -13.93
N ILE A 74 -11.23 7.75 -13.20
CA ILE A 74 -12.68 7.56 -13.38
C ILE A 74 -13.43 8.50 -12.41
N PRO A 75 -14.44 9.26 -12.87
CA PRO A 75 -15.25 10.09 -11.99
C PRO A 75 -15.88 9.28 -10.86
N ARG A 76 -15.99 9.88 -9.67
CA ARG A 76 -16.68 9.32 -8.50
C ARG A 76 -16.05 8.08 -7.84
N LEU A 77 -14.89 7.63 -8.29
CA LEU A 77 -14.16 6.54 -7.64
C LEU A 77 -13.02 7.07 -6.77
N TYR A 78 -13.18 6.92 -5.46
CA TYR A 78 -12.28 7.45 -4.43
C TYR A 78 -12.12 6.43 -3.31
N ASP A 79 -10.97 6.49 -2.65
CA ASP A 79 -10.79 5.92 -1.32
C ASP A 79 -11.21 6.97 -0.29
N ASP A 80 -12.00 6.55 0.70
CA ASP A 80 -12.27 7.36 1.89
C ASP A 80 -11.49 6.75 3.07
N SER A 81 -10.72 7.58 3.76
CA SER A 81 -9.93 7.20 4.94
C SER A 81 -10.10 8.24 6.06
N GLY A 82 -9.80 7.86 7.29
CA GLY A 82 -10.00 8.74 8.45
C GLY A 82 -9.41 8.17 9.73
N TYR A 83 -9.49 8.92 10.83
CA TYR A 83 -8.82 8.58 12.08
C TYR A 83 -9.31 7.29 12.74
N GLY A 84 -10.59 6.94 12.57
CA GLY A 84 -11.15 5.66 13.02
C GLY A 84 -10.69 5.25 14.43
N SER A 85 -10.42 3.96 14.61
CA SER A 85 -9.72 3.43 15.79
C SER A 85 -8.25 3.20 15.43
N PRO A 86 -7.29 3.85 16.13
CA PRO A 86 -5.88 3.70 15.80
C PRO A 86 -5.39 2.28 16.14
N TRP A 87 -4.67 1.66 15.22
CA TRP A 87 -4.00 0.39 15.44
C TRP A 87 -2.49 0.61 15.60
N ARG A 88 -2.00 0.48 16.85
CA ARG A 88 -0.57 0.64 17.18
C ARG A 88 0.23 -0.60 16.76
N THR A 89 0.43 -0.77 15.46
CA THR A 89 1.07 -1.96 14.87
C THR A 89 2.48 -2.21 15.41
N TRP A 90 3.20 -1.15 15.81
CA TRP A 90 4.55 -1.25 16.35
C TRP A 90 4.65 -2.01 17.68
N LEU A 91 3.54 -2.17 18.43
CA LEU A 91 3.54 -2.88 19.71
C LEU A 91 3.62 -4.41 19.56
N LYS A 92 3.34 -4.96 18.37
CA LYS A 92 3.32 -6.40 18.11
C LYS A 92 4.01 -6.75 16.78
N VAL A 93 5.15 -6.13 16.50
CA VAL A 93 5.95 -6.46 15.33
C VAL A 93 6.72 -7.76 15.59
N GLU A 94 6.43 -8.80 14.83
CA GLU A 94 7.20 -10.03 14.81
C GLU A 94 8.17 -10.01 13.61
N VAL A 95 9.46 -10.16 13.89
CA VAL A 95 10.50 -10.23 12.85
C VAL A 95 10.79 -11.69 12.52
N LEU A 96 10.42 -12.10 11.31
CA LEU A 96 10.65 -13.45 10.82
C LEU A 96 11.97 -13.49 10.05
N LYS A 97 12.90 -14.35 10.49
CA LYS A 97 14.18 -14.57 9.81
C LYS A 97 13.96 -15.48 8.61
N ALA A 98 14.48 -15.11 7.44
CA ALA A 98 14.37 -15.89 6.21
C ALA A 98 14.87 -17.34 6.36
N SER A 99 15.93 -17.55 7.15
CA SER A 99 16.53 -18.87 7.41
C SER A 99 15.76 -19.75 8.39
N GLY A 100 14.70 -19.24 9.03
CA GLY A 100 13.89 -19.98 9.99
C GLY A 100 12.69 -20.69 9.36
N LYS A 101 12.03 -21.55 10.15
CA LYS A 101 10.74 -22.14 9.77
C LYS A 101 9.71 -21.01 9.61
N GLN A 102 9.33 -20.74 8.36
CA GLN A 102 8.31 -19.74 8.06
C GLN A 102 6.92 -20.25 8.47
N PRO A 103 6.04 -19.37 8.94
CA PRO A 103 4.66 -19.74 9.22
C PRO A 103 3.95 -20.19 7.93
N PRO A 104 2.98 -21.12 7.99
CA PRO A 104 2.35 -21.69 6.80
C PRO A 104 1.74 -20.65 5.86
N TRP A 105 1.19 -19.56 6.42
CA TRP A 105 0.58 -18.49 5.64
C TRP A 105 1.57 -17.76 4.73
N MET A 106 2.87 -17.71 5.07
CA MET A 106 3.90 -17.13 4.19
C MET A 106 4.19 -17.98 2.97
N GLN A 107 3.83 -19.27 3.00
CA GLN A 107 4.03 -20.21 1.90
C GLN A 107 2.79 -20.34 1.00
N TYR A 108 1.80 -19.44 1.16
CA TYR A 108 0.59 -19.46 0.36
C TYR A 108 0.87 -19.02 -1.09
N TYR A 109 0.52 -19.86 -2.07
CA TYR A 109 0.72 -19.63 -3.51
C TYR A 109 -0.54 -19.11 -4.24
N GLY A 110 -1.51 -18.56 -3.51
CA GLY A 110 -2.72 -17.97 -4.09
C GLY A 110 -2.73 -16.45 -4.05
N LYS A 111 -3.92 -15.86 -4.06
CA LYS A 111 -4.13 -14.42 -3.91
C LYS A 111 -4.87 -14.15 -2.60
N TRP A 112 -4.44 -13.12 -1.87
CA TRP A 112 -5.06 -12.74 -0.62
C TRP A 112 -6.39 -12.00 -0.87
N GLY A 113 -7.35 -12.16 0.03
CA GLY A 113 -8.65 -11.48 -0.07
C GLY A 113 -9.67 -12.22 -0.94
N ASN A 114 -10.61 -11.46 -1.50
CA ASN A 114 -11.73 -12.04 -2.23
C ASN A 114 -11.34 -12.38 -3.69
N PRO A 115 -11.91 -13.44 -4.27
CA PRO A 115 -11.78 -13.70 -5.69
C PRO A 115 -12.46 -12.60 -6.50
N HIS A 116 -11.84 -12.23 -7.61
CA HIS A 116 -12.41 -11.30 -8.56
C HIS A 116 -13.79 -11.77 -9.07
N SER A 117 -14.79 -10.89 -8.99
CA SER A 117 -16.16 -11.19 -9.39
C SER A 117 -17.01 -9.93 -9.65
N LYS A 118 -18.19 -10.14 -10.25
CA LYS A 118 -19.16 -9.07 -10.58
C LYS A 118 -18.53 -7.94 -11.40
N CYS A 119 -17.98 -8.32 -12.54
CA CYS A 119 -17.29 -7.42 -13.45
C CYS A 119 -18.22 -6.87 -14.50
N HIS A 120 -17.98 -5.61 -14.84
CA HIS A 120 -18.66 -4.98 -15.96
C HIS A 120 -18.29 -5.69 -17.27
N PRO A 121 -19.20 -5.82 -18.25
CA PRO A 121 -18.90 -6.43 -19.55
C PRO A 121 -17.67 -5.81 -20.26
N LEU A 122 -17.48 -4.49 -20.10
CA LEU A 122 -16.33 -3.75 -20.65
C LEU A 122 -14.99 -4.10 -20.01
N SER A 123 -14.95 -4.87 -18.91
CA SER A 123 -13.70 -5.32 -18.29
C SER A 123 -12.89 -6.22 -19.21
N LYS A 124 -13.54 -6.90 -20.16
CA LYS A 124 -12.88 -7.68 -21.23
C LYS A 124 -12.11 -6.81 -22.23
N MET A 125 -12.37 -5.50 -22.26
CA MET A 125 -11.73 -4.54 -23.17
C MET A 125 -10.60 -3.75 -22.48
N GLY A 126 -10.07 -4.22 -21.35
CA GLY A 126 -8.90 -3.64 -20.68
C GLY A 126 -9.18 -2.59 -19.62
N LEU A 127 -10.45 -2.27 -19.34
CA LEU A 127 -10.84 -1.28 -18.32
C LEU A 127 -10.90 -1.86 -16.89
N GLN A 128 -10.89 -3.18 -16.72
CA GLN A 128 -10.84 -3.92 -15.44
C GLN A 128 -11.77 -3.35 -14.34
N ILE A 129 -13.03 -3.08 -14.68
CA ILE A 129 -14.03 -2.53 -13.74
C ILE A 129 -14.79 -3.69 -13.10
N CYS A 130 -14.49 -3.97 -11.83
CA CYS A 130 -15.15 -5.03 -11.07
C CYS A 130 -15.53 -4.54 -9.67
N GLN A 131 -16.62 -5.08 -9.14
CA GLN A 131 -16.97 -4.84 -7.73
C GLN A 131 -15.94 -5.48 -6.79
N PHE A 132 -15.47 -6.69 -7.13
CA PHE A 132 -14.40 -7.36 -6.42
C PHE A 132 -13.25 -7.62 -7.38
N THR A 133 -12.07 -7.13 -7.03
CA THR A 133 -10.81 -7.41 -7.71
C THR A 133 -10.01 -8.39 -6.89
N ASP A 134 -9.22 -9.23 -7.55
CA ASP A 134 -8.27 -10.09 -6.86
C ASP A 134 -7.34 -9.25 -5.98
N GLY A 135 -7.02 -9.74 -4.79
CA GLY A 135 -5.99 -9.11 -3.98
C GLY A 135 -4.57 -9.53 -4.38
N PRO A 136 -3.57 -9.09 -3.61
CA PRO A 136 -2.17 -9.33 -3.94
C PRO A 136 -1.85 -10.82 -3.95
N THR A 137 -0.93 -11.23 -4.82
CA THR A 137 -0.39 -12.59 -4.83
C THR A 137 0.37 -12.89 -3.55
N GLY A 138 0.47 -14.19 -3.24
CA GLY A 138 1.31 -14.73 -2.18
C GLY A 138 2.75 -14.22 -2.23
N ILE A 139 3.39 -14.14 -1.06
CA ILE A 139 4.78 -13.70 -0.92
C ILE A 139 5.73 -14.50 -1.84
N PRO A 140 5.63 -15.84 -1.96
CA PRO A 140 6.51 -16.63 -2.81
C PRO A 140 6.38 -16.30 -4.30
N MET A 141 5.27 -15.70 -4.71
CA MET A 141 4.99 -15.35 -6.11
C MET A 141 5.49 -13.95 -6.48
N LYS A 142 6.04 -13.19 -5.53
CA LYS A 142 6.63 -11.88 -5.77
C LYS A 142 8.13 -12.02 -6.06
N PRO A 143 8.71 -11.14 -6.89
CA PRO A 143 10.16 -11.05 -6.99
C PRO A 143 10.74 -10.77 -5.59
N HIS A 144 11.79 -11.49 -5.21
CA HIS A 144 12.41 -11.33 -3.90
C HIS A 144 13.10 -9.96 -3.79
N ASP A 145 12.90 -9.30 -2.67
CA ASP A 145 12.95 -7.85 -2.50
C ASP A 145 14.34 -7.18 -2.55
N PHE A 146 14.28 -5.90 -2.93
CA PHE A 146 15.11 -4.77 -2.51
C PHE A 146 16.53 -5.09 -1.99
N GLN A 147 17.53 -4.73 -2.80
CA GLN A 147 18.90 -4.63 -2.31
C GLN A 147 19.02 -3.41 -1.39
N CYS A 148 19.28 -3.65 -0.10
CA CYS A 148 19.87 -2.64 0.77
C CYS A 148 21.20 -2.23 0.14
N ARG A 149 21.33 -0.99 -0.37
CA ARG A 149 22.67 -0.44 -0.62
C ARG A 149 23.33 -0.32 0.75
N ASN A 150 24.50 -0.95 0.91
CA ASN A 150 25.31 -0.78 2.11
C ASN A 150 25.44 0.72 2.38
N ALA A 151 25.01 1.15 3.57
CA ALA A 151 25.36 2.47 4.05
C ALA A 151 26.87 2.48 4.21
N THR A 152 27.59 3.08 3.26
CA THR A 152 28.98 3.45 3.47
C THR A 152 28.99 4.42 4.65
N GLY A 153 29.65 3.99 5.72
CA GLY A 153 29.77 4.73 6.99
C GLY A 153 30.46 6.07 6.85
#